data_AF-A0A0G4H8N1-F1
#
_entry.id   AF-A0A0G4H8N1-F1
#
_cell.length_a   1.000
_cell.length_b   1.000
_cell.length_c   1.000
_cell.angle_alpha   90.00
_cell.angle_beta   90.00
_cell.angle_gamma   90.00
#
_symmetry.space_group_name_H-M   'P 1'
#
loop_
_entity.id
_entity.type
_entity.pdbx_description
1 polymer ?
#
loop_
_entity_poly.entity_id
_entity_poly.type
_entity_poly.pdbx_seq_one_letter_code
_entity_poly.pdbx_strand_id
1 'polypeptide(L)'
;MAGLPPGMSKQEAAMHVDAYMEYRNLVGDTDGGAPLPEREYEELRRKAAKAKQNELFVFFRNSKGLDCRAAGPSSRCFCTHRYRDHAWFEVDTKRVKCRMAGCPCKCYQLIPVQGSQDIKCRQCRHSFEDHKADPKLMKACGKPNCRCSCFTAVWSCSCGETWEDHQTVFETEIPGQPYRIRARGALQGLFHRLRAVQYRGGSKEEGLLGEHLSEVLLGRLEGGGSRPGMLM
;
A
#
# COMPACT_ATOMS: atom_id res chain seq x y z
N MET A 1 13.99 27.35 -10.26
CA MET A 1 14.21 25.94 -10.64
C MET A 1 15.70 25.70 -10.55
N ALA A 2 16.16 24.83 -9.64
CA ALA A 2 17.59 24.55 -9.50
C ALA A 2 18.07 23.78 -10.74
N GLY A 3 19.06 24.31 -11.46
CA GLY A 3 19.67 23.64 -12.60
C GLY A 3 20.53 22.45 -12.16
N LEU A 4 20.76 21.51 -13.08
CA LEU A 4 21.67 20.39 -12.86
C LEU A 4 23.09 20.92 -12.54
N PRO A 5 23.82 20.29 -11.61
CA PRO A 5 25.20 20.67 -11.32
C PRO A 5 26.07 20.55 -12.59
N PRO A 6 27.02 21.47 -12.81
CA PRO A 6 27.85 21.46 -14.00
C PRO A 6 28.65 20.15 -14.09
N GLY A 7 28.53 19.47 -15.23
CA GLY A 7 29.25 18.22 -15.52
C GLY A 7 28.46 16.92 -15.30
N MET A 8 27.25 16.96 -14.74
CA MET A 8 26.41 15.76 -14.54
C MET A 8 25.50 15.51 -15.75
N SER A 9 25.60 14.32 -16.35
CA SER A 9 24.70 13.90 -17.42
C SER A 9 23.27 13.66 -16.90
N LYS A 10 22.28 13.73 -17.80
CA LYS A 10 20.89 13.40 -17.45
C LYS A 10 20.73 11.95 -16.94
N GLN A 11 21.57 11.04 -17.42
CA GLN A 11 21.56 9.63 -17.01
C GLN A 11 22.07 9.47 -15.58
N GLU A 12 23.19 10.10 -15.25
CA GLU A 12 23.72 10.11 -13.88
C GLU A 12 22.73 10.75 -12.91
N ALA A 13 22.11 11.87 -13.31
CA ALA A 13 21.06 12.51 -12.51
C ALA A 13 19.88 11.56 -12.23
N ALA A 14 19.42 10.79 -13.22
CA ALA A 14 18.37 9.81 -13.04
C ALA A 14 18.80 8.68 -12.09
N MET A 15 20.02 8.18 -12.20
CA MET A 15 20.55 7.14 -11.30
C MET A 15 20.60 7.61 -9.84
N HIS A 16 20.97 8.86 -9.58
CA HIS A 16 20.95 9.42 -8.22
C HIS A 16 19.53 9.54 -7.66
N VAL A 17 18.55 9.91 -8.50
CA VAL A 17 17.14 9.95 -8.11
C VAL A 17 16.64 8.54 -7.76
N ASP A 18 16.95 7.55 -8.59
CA ASP A 18 16.54 6.16 -8.37
C ASP A 18 17.17 5.59 -7.09
N ALA A 19 18.47 5.81 -6.87
CA ALA A 19 19.15 5.39 -5.65
C ALA A 19 18.54 6.03 -4.39
N TYR A 20 18.19 7.31 -4.45
CA TYR A 20 17.51 8.00 -3.35
C TYR A 20 16.10 7.43 -3.10
N MET A 21 15.36 7.07 -4.15
CA MET A 21 14.04 6.45 -4.02
C MET A 21 14.13 5.04 -3.42
N GLU A 22 15.14 4.23 -3.81
CA GLU A 22 15.42 2.93 -3.19
C GLU A 22 15.73 3.10 -1.70
N TYR A 23 16.65 4.00 -1.36
CA TYR A 23 16.98 4.34 0.03
C TYR A 23 15.72 4.70 0.82
N ARG A 24 14.91 5.63 0.30
CA ARG A 24 13.70 6.10 0.99
C ARG A 24 12.64 5.01 1.16
N ASN A 25 12.53 4.07 0.22
CA ASN A 25 11.58 2.96 0.33
C ASN A 25 12.04 1.91 1.35
N LEU A 26 13.34 1.68 1.48
CA LEU A 26 13.90 0.73 2.44
C LEU A 26 13.93 1.30 3.86
N VAL A 27 14.49 2.50 4.00
CA VAL A 27 14.68 3.17 5.28
C VAL A 27 13.37 3.72 5.79
N GLY A 28 12.59 4.38 4.93
CA GLY A 28 11.43 5.14 5.34
C GLY A 28 11.82 6.51 5.89
N ASP A 29 11.03 7.02 6.82
CA ASP A 29 11.27 8.29 7.52
C ASP A 29 11.92 8.03 8.91
N THR A 30 12.56 6.86 9.10
CA THR A 30 13.11 6.39 10.39
C THR A 30 14.50 6.91 10.73
N ASP A 31 15.15 7.59 9.79
CA ASP A 31 16.53 8.04 9.87
C ASP A 31 16.70 9.40 10.56
N GLY A 32 15.60 9.97 11.07
CA GLY A 32 15.62 11.21 11.86
C GLY A 32 16.09 12.43 11.05
N GLY A 33 16.10 12.34 9.72
CA GLY A 33 16.53 13.41 8.83
C GLY A 33 18.01 13.39 8.43
N ALA A 34 18.79 12.39 8.87
CA ALA A 34 20.17 12.18 8.43
C ALA A 34 20.34 10.79 7.78
N PRO A 35 21.10 10.65 6.69
CA PRO A 35 21.29 9.35 6.05
C PRO A 35 21.91 8.35 7.03
N LEU A 36 21.41 7.11 6.99
CA LEU A 36 21.98 6.01 7.78
C LEU A 36 23.46 5.79 7.44
N PRO A 37 24.28 5.37 8.42
CA PRO A 37 25.64 4.97 8.14
C PRO A 37 25.66 3.74 7.22
N GLU A 38 26.65 3.67 6.33
CA GLU A 38 26.72 2.66 5.26
C GLU A 38 26.51 1.24 5.76
N ARG A 39 27.16 0.88 6.87
CA ARG A 39 27.03 -0.44 7.49
C ARG A 39 25.58 -0.78 7.87
N GLU A 40 24.85 0.15 8.47
CA GLU A 40 23.45 -0.08 8.86
C GLU A 40 22.55 -0.17 7.63
N TYR A 41 22.84 0.64 6.61
CA TYR A 41 22.12 0.58 5.34
C TYR A 41 22.33 -0.75 4.62
N GLU A 42 23.56 -1.25 4.53
CA GLU A 42 23.87 -2.56 3.95
C GLU A 42 23.19 -3.71 4.70
N GLU A 43 23.19 -3.67 6.04
CA GLU A 43 22.46 -4.63 6.86
C GLU A 43 20.95 -4.59 6.57
N LEU A 44 20.38 -3.41 6.38
CA LEU A 44 18.99 -3.24 5.99
C LEU A 44 18.73 -3.74 4.57
N ARG A 45 19.62 -3.48 3.60
CA ARG A 45 19.54 -4.04 2.23
C ARG A 45 19.60 -5.56 2.24
N ARG A 46 20.41 -6.17 3.10
CA ARG A 46 20.44 -7.63 3.26
C ARG A 46 19.13 -8.17 3.82
N LYS A 47 18.56 -7.51 4.84
CA LYS A 47 17.23 -7.85 5.37
C LYS A 47 16.15 -7.69 4.31
N ALA A 48 16.22 -6.64 3.51
CA ALA A 48 15.34 -6.38 2.38
C ALA A 48 15.38 -7.48 1.34
N ALA A 49 16.58 -7.88 0.92
CA ALA A 49 16.78 -8.95 -0.05
C ALA A 49 16.21 -10.28 0.45
N LYS A 50 16.41 -10.62 1.74
CA LYS A 50 15.82 -11.80 2.35
C LYS A 50 14.30 -11.71 2.40
N ALA A 51 13.75 -10.58 2.82
CA ALA A 51 12.30 -10.36 2.86
C ALA A 51 11.66 -10.44 1.48
N LYS A 52 12.34 -10.00 0.42
CA LYS A 52 11.85 -10.07 -0.97
C LYS A 52 11.70 -11.51 -1.49
N GLN A 53 12.46 -12.47 -0.95
CA GLN A 53 12.33 -13.89 -1.30
C GLN A 53 11.03 -14.50 -0.75
N ASN A 54 10.53 -13.97 0.37
CA ASN A 54 9.28 -14.39 0.98
C ASN A 54 8.48 -13.15 1.41
N GLU A 55 8.05 -12.36 0.43
CA GLU A 55 7.47 -11.04 0.67
C GLU A 55 6.17 -11.13 1.47
N LEU A 56 6.00 -10.22 2.44
CA LEU A 56 4.74 -10.03 3.14
C LEU A 56 3.77 -9.24 2.28
N PHE A 57 2.70 -9.90 1.86
CA PHE A 57 1.55 -9.26 1.28
C PHE A 57 0.57 -8.83 2.37
N VAL A 58 0.26 -7.53 2.40
CA VAL A 58 -0.56 -6.94 3.44
C VAL A 58 -1.89 -6.46 2.87
N PHE A 59 -2.99 -7.01 3.40
CA PHE A 59 -4.34 -6.70 2.94
C PHE A 59 -5.22 -6.15 4.03
N PHE A 60 -6.14 -5.30 3.60
CA PHE A 60 -7.27 -4.82 4.37
C PHE A 60 -8.47 -5.68 4.04
N ARG A 61 -8.71 -6.67 4.89
CA ARG A 61 -9.70 -7.72 4.67
C ARG A 61 -10.94 -7.45 5.51
N ASN A 62 -12.10 -7.55 4.90
CA ASN A 62 -13.37 -7.36 5.58
C ASN A 62 -13.83 -8.64 6.31
N SER A 63 -14.94 -8.55 7.05
CA SER A 63 -15.50 -9.68 7.81
C SER A 63 -15.89 -10.88 6.94
N LYS A 64 -16.21 -10.64 5.65
CA LYS A 64 -16.58 -11.64 4.65
C LYS A 64 -15.40 -12.30 3.94
N GLY A 65 -14.16 -11.95 4.32
CA GLY A 65 -12.94 -12.52 3.72
C GLY A 65 -12.49 -11.88 2.40
N LEU A 66 -13.07 -10.74 2.01
CA LEU A 66 -12.70 -10.00 0.82
C LEU A 66 -11.55 -9.02 1.09
N ASP A 67 -10.54 -9.05 0.24
CA ASP A 67 -9.40 -8.15 0.24
C ASP A 67 -9.79 -6.84 -0.43
N CYS A 68 -10.22 -5.86 0.37
CA CYS A 68 -10.77 -4.60 -0.12
C CYS A 68 -9.68 -3.60 -0.53
N ARG A 69 -8.47 -3.72 0.05
CA ARG A 69 -7.32 -2.88 -0.31
C ARG A 69 -6.00 -3.59 0.00
N ALA A 70 -5.01 -3.42 -0.88
CA ALA A 70 -3.64 -3.80 -0.61
C ALA A 70 -2.89 -2.62 0.05
N ALA A 71 -2.14 -2.89 1.11
CA ALA A 71 -1.24 -1.90 1.68
C ALA A 71 0.02 -1.79 0.82
N GLY A 72 0.34 -0.56 0.44
CA GLY A 72 1.61 -0.21 -0.19
C GLY A 72 2.56 0.48 0.81
N PRO A 73 3.80 0.76 0.41
CA PRO A 73 4.84 1.34 1.28
C PRO A 73 4.46 2.70 1.85
N SER A 74 3.74 3.50 1.05
CA SER A 74 3.24 4.83 1.43
C SER A 74 1.89 4.80 2.15
N SER A 75 1.30 3.62 2.36
CA SER A 75 0.02 3.49 3.06
C SER A 75 0.20 3.78 4.54
N ARG A 76 -0.77 4.49 5.13
CA ARG A 76 -0.70 4.92 6.54
C ARG A 76 -1.17 3.83 7.47
N CYS A 77 -0.43 3.69 8.57
CA CYS A 77 -0.83 2.97 9.75
C CYS A 77 -1.74 3.84 10.63
N PHE A 78 -2.49 3.21 11.51
CA PHE A 78 -3.21 3.88 12.59
C PHE A 78 -2.28 4.71 13.51
N CYS A 79 -0.99 4.38 13.59
CA CYS A 79 0.00 5.19 14.30
C CYS A 79 0.52 6.40 13.52
N THR A 80 -0.16 6.79 12.43
CA THR A 80 0.14 7.88 11.48
C THR A 80 1.38 7.69 10.59
N HIS A 81 2.29 6.78 10.96
CA HIS A 81 3.46 6.42 10.14
C HIS A 81 3.11 5.50 8.96
N ARG A 82 4.02 5.39 7.98
CA ARG A 82 3.82 4.62 6.75
C ARG A 82 4.26 3.17 6.92
N TYR A 83 3.77 2.27 6.06
CA TYR A 83 4.17 0.86 6.07
C TYR A 83 5.69 0.68 5.94
N ARG A 84 6.36 1.48 5.09
CA ARG A 84 7.83 1.47 4.97
C ARG A 84 8.57 1.79 6.28
N ASP A 85 7.96 2.56 7.19
CA ASP A 85 8.53 2.91 8.49
C ASP A 85 8.33 1.80 9.53
N HIS A 86 7.68 0.69 9.16
CA HIS A 86 7.52 -0.49 9.99
C HIS A 86 8.56 -1.56 9.64
N ALA A 87 8.69 -2.58 10.48
CA ALA A 87 9.57 -3.72 10.28
C ALA A 87 8.97 -4.69 9.24
N TRP A 88 8.79 -4.22 8.00
CA TRP A 88 8.22 -4.96 6.88
C TRP A 88 9.03 -6.21 6.50
N PHE A 89 10.29 -6.27 6.92
CA PHE A 89 11.18 -7.42 6.74
C PHE A 89 10.98 -8.53 7.80
N GLU A 90 10.14 -8.34 8.83
CA GLU A 90 9.82 -9.37 9.83
C GLU A 90 8.76 -10.36 9.30
N VAL A 91 9.15 -11.15 8.30
CA VAL A 91 8.28 -12.12 7.62
C VAL A 91 7.86 -13.27 8.55
N ASP A 92 8.80 -13.81 9.32
CA ASP A 92 8.60 -15.02 10.14
C ASP A 92 7.60 -14.79 11.29
N THR A 93 7.69 -13.64 11.95
CA THR A 93 6.84 -13.30 13.10
C THR A 93 5.50 -12.70 12.68
N LYS A 94 5.43 -12.14 11.46
CA LYS A 94 4.30 -11.31 10.98
C LYS A 94 3.93 -10.16 11.93
N ARG A 95 4.84 -9.77 12.82
CA ARG A 95 4.66 -8.68 13.80
C ARG A 95 5.35 -7.43 13.28
N VAL A 96 4.72 -6.80 12.30
CA VAL A 96 5.26 -5.62 11.61
C VAL A 96 5.15 -4.37 12.52
N LYS A 97 6.07 -4.24 13.48
CA LYS A 97 6.15 -3.13 14.44
C LYS A 97 6.63 -1.84 13.79
N CYS A 98 6.26 -0.68 14.34
CA CYS A 98 6.81 0.59 13.87
C CYS A 98 8.28 0.76 14.31
N ARG A 99 9.14 1.26 13.41
CA ARG A 99 10.56 1.52 13.68
C ARG A 99 10.84 2.98 14.07
N MET A 100 9.83 3.85 13.95
CA MET A 100 9.95 5.26 14.34
C MET A 100 10.25 5.41 15.82
N ALA A 101 11.19 6.30 16.14
CA ALA A 101 11.60 6.58 17.51
C ALA A 101 10.39 7.00 18.37
N GLY A 102 10.19 6.32 19.49
CA GLY A 102 9.11 6.63 20.45
C GLY A 102 7.70 6.18 20.03
N CYS A 103 7.51 5.49 18.90
CA CYS A 103 6.19 5.01 18.49
C CYS A 103 5.78 3.73 19.26
N PRO A 104 4.63 3.70 19.97
CA PRO A 104 4.17 2.52 20.72
C PRO A 104 3.53 1.42 19.85
N CYS A 105 3.52 1.60 18.52
CA CYS A 105 2.82 0.73 17.59
C CYS A 105 3.51 -0.64 17.46
N LYS A 106 2.81 -1.69 17.91
CA LYS A 106 3.32 -3.07 17.92
C LYS A 106 3.08 -3.84 16.62
N CYS A 107 2.09 -3.44 15.84
CA CYS A 107 1.72 -4.11 14.60
C CYS A 107 1.02 -3.11 13.69
N TYR A 108 1.37 -3.15 12.41
CA TYR A 108 0.79 -2.32 11.37
C TYR A 108 -0.72 -2.55 11.22
N GLN A 109 -1.48 -1.46 11.21
CA GLN A 109 -2.93 -1.47 11.00
C GLN A 109 -3.26 -0.44 9.92
N LEU A 110 -3.71 -0.89 8.75
CA LEU A 110 -3.99 0.00 7.63
C LEU A 110 -5.15 0.95 7.99
N ILE A 111 -4.92 2.25 7.82
CA ILE A 111 -5.96 3.26 7.78
C ILE A 111 -6.13 3.72 6.31
N PRO A 112 -7.32 3.59 5.71
CA PRO A 112 -7.56 3.83 4.28
C PRO A 112 -7.67 5.32 3.93
N VAL A 113 -6.75 6.14 4.45
CA VAL A 113 -6.66 7.57 4.12
C VAL A 113 -6.10 7.75 2.71
N GLN A 114 -6.72 8.63 1.93
CA GLN A 114 -6.24 9.01 0.60
C GLN A 114 -5.74 10.46 0.61
N GLY A 115 -4.48 10.67 0.25
CA GLY A 115 -3.90 12.02 0.15
C GLY A 115 -3.93 12.78 1.48
N SER A 116 -4.47 13.99 1.46
CA SER A 116 -4.62 14.88 2.62
C SER A 116 -5.92 14.65 3.41
N GLN A 117 -6.72 13.64 3.06
CA GLN A 117 -7.95 13.36 3.79
C GLN A 117 -7.67 12.94 5.23
N ASP A 118 -8.65 13.18 6.10
CA ASP A 118 -8.66 12.72 7.49
C ASP A 118 -9.91 11.86 7.73
N ILE A 119 -9.74 10.74 8.43
CA ILE A 119 -10.84 9.88 8.84
C ILE A 119 -11.18 10.23 10.29
N LYS A 120 -12.38 10.78 10.47
CA LYS A 120 -12.89 11.17 11.77
C LYS A 120 -13.56 10.01 12.48
N CYS A 121 -13.50 10.04 13.81
CA CYS A 121 -14.25 9.14 14.66
C CYS A 121 -15.75 9.49 14.65
N ARG A 122 -16.63 8.50 14.56
CA ARG A 122 -18.08 8.69 14.50
C ARG A 122 -18.64 9.25 15.82
N GLN A 123 -18.09 8.81 16.94
CA GLN A 123 -18.55 9.22 18.26
C GLN A 123 -18.10 10.63 18.63
N CYS A 124 -16.82 10.97 18.42
CA CYS A 124 -16.26 12.24 18.89
C CYS A 124 -15.91 13.24 17.77
N ARG A 125 -15.97 12.84 16.50
CA ARG A 125 -15.61 13.64 15.32
C ARG A 125 -14.16 14.15 15.27
N HIS A 126 -13.31 13.73 16.21
CA HIS A 126 -11.86 13.98 16.17
C HIS A 126 -11.16 13.09 15.13
N SER A 127 -9.97 13.50 14.71
CA SER A 127 -9.15 12.77 13.74
C SER A 127 -8.75 11.41 14.30
N PHE A 128 -8.49 10.42 13.42
CA PHE A 128 -7.87 9.16 13.82
C PHE A 128 -6.50 9.39 14.49
N GLU A 129 -5.79 10.46 14.14
CA GLU A 129 -4.49 10.82 14.70
C GLU A 129 -4.59 11.18 16.20
N ASP A 130 -5.75 11.70 16.62
CA ASP A 130 -6.03 12.01 18.02
C ASP A 130 -6.32 10.75 18.86
N HIS A 131 -6.40 9.57 18.25
CA HIS A 131 -6.67 8.31 18.93
C HIS A 131 -5.38 7.51 19.10
N LYS A 132 -5.17 6.93 20.28
CA LYS A 132 -3.92 6.23 20.59
C LYS A 132 -3.88 4.88 19.87
N ALA A 133 -2.79 4.62 19.14
CA ALA A 133 -2.54 3.34 18.47
C ALA A 133 -2.16 2.17 19.41
N ASP A 134 -2.49 2.27 20.70
CA ASP A 134 -2.21 1.22 21.68
C ASP A 134 -3.33 0.16 21.63
N PRO A 135 -3.00 -1.12 21.31
CA PRO A 135 -3.97 -2.21 21.36
C PRO A 135 -4.64 -2.37 22.74
N LYS A 136 -3.96 -1.96 23.83
CA LYS A 136 -4.50 -2.04 25.19
C LYS A 136 -5.52 -0.95 25.52
N LEU A 137 -5.46 0.20 24.86
CA LEU A 137 -6.32 1.35 25.14
C LEU A 137 -7.54 1.43 24.22
N MET A 138 -7.87 0.35 23.50
CA MET A 138 -9.00 0.24 22.57
C MET A 138 -9.11 1.39 21.55
N LYS A 139 -7.99 2.05 21.23
CA LYS A 139 -7.98 3.26 20.37
C LYS A 139 -8.84 4.40 20.94
N ALA A 140 -8.77 4.64 22.25
CA ALA A 140 -9.43 5.79 22.89
C ALA A 140 -8.84 7.13 22.40
N CYS A 141 -9.67 8.18 22.37
CA CYS A 141 -9.23 9.52 22.01
C CYS A 141 -8.42 10.17 23.14
N GLY A 142 -7.35 10.86 22.77
CA GLY A 142 -6.49 11.62 23.68
C GLY A 142 -6.91 13.07 23.91
N LYS A 143 -8.00 13.55 23.28
CA LYS A 143 -8.46 14.93 23.46
C LYS A 143 -9.07 15.14 24.85
N PRO A 144 -8.82 16.30 25.48
CA PRO A 144 -9.44 16.64 26.76
C PRO A 144 -10.96 16.61 26.64
N ASN A 145 -11.64 16.11 27.68
CA ASN A 145 -13.09 15.98 27.76
C ASN A 145 -13.76 15.05 26.73
N CYS A 146 -13.00 14.27 25.97
CA CYS A 146 -13.56 13.26 25.07
C CYS A 146 -13.88 11.96 25.82
N ARG A 147 -15.08 11.41 25.60
CA ARG A 147 -15.56 10.17 26.24
C ARG A 147 -15.69 8.98 25.29
N CYS A 148 -15.13 9.05 24.08
CA CYS A 148 -15.18 7.88 23.20
C CYS A 148 -14.26 6.78 23.74
N SER A 149 -14.80 5.56 23.83
CA SER A 149 -14.07 4.39 24.31
C SER A 149 -13.27 3.71 23.20
N CYS A 150 -13.74 3.81 21.96
CA CYS A 150 -13.09 3.23 20.79
C CYS A 150 -13.23 4.09 19.55
N PHE A 151 -12.24 4.00 18.67
CA PHE A 151 -12.29 4.62 17.36
C PHE A 151 -13.24 3.84 16.43
N THR A 152 -14.25 4.53 15.91
CA THR A 152 -15.18 4.03 14.89
C THR A 152 -15.16 5.00 13.71
N ALA A 153 -14.96 4.53 12.48
CA ALA A 153 -14.73 5.46 11.38
C ALA A 153 -16.04 6.06 10.82
N VAL A 154 -16.04 7.36 10.52
CA VAL A 154 -17.01 8.00 9.60
C VAL A 154 -16.51 7.80 8.16
N TRP A 155 -16.23 6.54 7.82
CA TRP A 155 -15.77 6.14 6.50
C TRP A 155 -16.35 4.76 6.20
N SER A 156 -16.84 4.59 4.97
CA SER A 156 -17.33 3.33 4.45
C SER A 156 -16.41 2.83 3.35
N CYS A 157 -16.12 1.53 3.40
CA CYS A 157 -15.40 0.86 2.32
C CYS A 157 -16.32 0.64 1.12
N SER A 158 -15.75 0.43 -0.07
CA SER A 158 -16.49 0.03 -1.27
C SER A 158 -17.22 -1.32 -1.12
N CYS A 159 -16.84 -2.14 -0.13
CA CYS A 159 -17.55 -3.36 0.21
C CYS A 159 -18.83 -3.13 1.04
N GLY A 160 -19.06 -1.90 1.51
CA GLY A 160 -20.19 -1.49 2.34
C GLY A 160 -19.97 -1.56 3.85
N GLU A 161 -18.85 -2.13 4.31
CA GLU A 161 -18.49 -2.25 5.74
C GLU A 161 -17.64 -1.07 6.21
N THR A 162 -17.61 -0.83 7.53
CA THR A 162 -16.84 0.26 8.14
C THR A 162 -15.41 -0.20 8.44
N TRP A 163 -14.54 0.72 8.88
CA TRP A 163 -13.13 0.39 9.12
C TRP A 163 -12.95 -0.68 10.21
N GLU A 164 -13.76 -0.63 11.26
CA GLU A 164 -13.72 -1.55 12.39
C GLU A 164 -14.07 -3.02 12.04
N ASP A 165 -14.83 -3.23 10.96
CA ASP A 165 -15.16 -4.56 10.44
C ASP A 165 -14.03 -5.16 9.58
N HIS A 166 -12.94 -4.41 9.38
CA HIS A 166 -11.79 -4.86 8.63
C HIS A 166 -10.60 -5.14 9.54
N GLN A 167 -9.82 -6.15 9.14
CA GLN A 167 -8.56 -6.50 9.77
C GLN A 167 -7.42 -6.36 8.78
N THR A 168 -6.24 -6.01 9.29
CA THR A 168 -5.01 -6.04 8.50
C THR A 168 -4.41 -7.44 8.57
N VAL A 169 -4.33 -8.11 7.42
CA VAL A 169 -3.86 -9.50 7.30
C VAL A 169 -2.50 -9.52 6.62
N PHE A 170 -1.60 -10.34 7.16
CA PHE A 170 -0.26 -10.57 6.65
C PHE A 170 -0.16 -11.97 6.05
N GLU A 171 -0.05 -12.06 4.73
CA GLU A 171 0.13 -13.30 3.99
C GLU A 171 1.51 -13.33 3.32
N THR A 172 1.98 -14.53 3.02
CA THR A 172 3.24 -14.78 2.30
C THR A 172 2.90 -15.60 1.06
N GLU A 173 3.71 -15.51 0.02
CA GLU A 173 3.53 -16.40 -1.13
C GLU A 173 3.76 -17.86 -0.70
N ILE A 174 2.87 -18.75 -1.14
CA ILE A 174 3.06 -20.19 -0.97
C ILE A 174 3.79 -20.68 -2.23
N PRO A 175 4.89 -21.45 -2.12
CA PRO A 175 5.58 -21.99 -3.29
C PRO A 175 4.61 -22.69 -4.25
N GLY A 176 4.57 -22.25 -5.51
CA GLY A 176 3.69 -22.81 -6.55
C GLY A 176 2.27 -22.24 -6.59
N GLN A 177 1.90 -21.31 -5.71
CA GLN A 177 0.61 -20.63 -5.76
C GLN A 177 0.80 -19.11 -5.70
N PRO A 178 0.69 -18.40 -6.85
CA PRO A 178 0.78 -16.95 -6.85
C PRO A 178 -0.37 -16.37 -6.04
N TYR A 179 -0.07 -15.35 -5.22
CA TYR A 179 -1.07 -14.70 -4.42
C TYR A 179 -2.22 -14.14 -5.29
N ARG A 180 -3.46 -14.48 -4.93
CA ARG A 180 -4.68 -14.00 -5.59
C ARG A 180 -5.48 -13.12 -4.63
N ILE A 181 -5.66 -11.86 -5.01
CA ILE A 181 -6.52 -10.90 -4.30
C ILE A 181 -7.95 -11.45 -4.27
N ARG A 182 -8.52 -11.56 -3.06
CA ARG A 182 -9.92 -11.98 -2.86
C ARG A 182 -10.85 -10.78 -3.10
N ALA A 183 -11.10 -10.42 -4.37
CA ALA A 183 -11.95 -9.28 -4.74
C ALA A 183 -13.40 -9.69 -5.08
N ARG A 184 -14.33 -8.74 -4.97
CA ARG A 184 -15.72 -8.89 -5.45
C ARG A 184 -15.78 -8.58 -6.96
N GLY A 185 -16.14 -9.58 -7.77
CA GLY A 185 -16.46 -9.41 -9.20
C GLY A 185 -15.26 -9.15 -10.13
N ALA A 186 -15.40 -9.52 -11.39
CA ALA A 186 -14.33 -9.61 -12.39
C ALA A 186 -13.63 -8.27 -12.78
N LEU A 187 -14.09 -7.11 -12.29
CA LEU A 187 -13.68 -5.80 -12.79
C LEU A 187 -12.68 -5.02 -11.90
N GLN A 188 -12.37 -5.49 -10.69
CA GLN A 188 -11.24 -4.97 -9.90
C GLN A 188 -9.93 -5.77 -10.12
N GLY A 189 -9.97 -6.82 -10.95
CA GLY A 189 -8.81 -7.63 -11.30
C GLY A 189 -7.84 -6.99 -12.31
N LEU A 190 -8.29 -6.01 -13.11
CA LEU A 190 -7.48 -5.37 -14.14
C LEU A 190 -6.61 -4.22 -13.61
N PHE A 191 -7.07 -3.47 -12.59
CA PHE A 191 -6.28 -2.37 -12.02
C PHE A 191 -5.22 -2.81 -11.00
N HIS A 192 -5.38 -3.97 -10.37
CA HIS A 192 -4.44 -4.44 -9.34
C HIS A 192 -3.33 -5.36 -9.84
N ARG A 193 -3.48 -6.00 -11.01
CA ARG A 193 -2.38 -6.73 -11.67
C ARG A 193 -1.22 -5.81 -12.06
N LEU A 194 -1.50 -4.54 -12.39
CA LEU A 194 -0.48 -3.58 -12.79
C LEU A 194 0.32 -3.00 -11.60
N ARG A 195 -0.28 -2.89 -10.41
CA ARG A 195 0.42 -2.32 -9.24
C ARG A 195 1.33 -3.30 -8.49
N ALA A 196 1.07 -4.61 -8.57
CA ALA A 196 2.01 -5.62 -8.06
C ALA A 196 3.27 -5.72 -8.95
N VAL A 197 3.15 -5.41 -10.25
CA VAL A 197 4.29 -5.34 -11.18
C VAL A 197 5.15 -4.11 -10.89
N GLN A 198 4.55 -2.96 -10.59
CA GLN A 198 5.27 -1.70 -10.41
C GLN A 198 6.19 -1.66 -9.18
N TYR A 199 6.02 -2.55 -8.20
CA TYR A 199 6.89 -2.63 -7.02
C TYR A 199 8.11 -3.56 -7.19
N ARG A 200 8.15 -4.35 -8.28
CA ARG A 200 9.36 -5.04 -8.74
C ARG A 200 10.17 -4.08 -9.61
N GLY A 201 10.82 -3.09 -9.02
CA GLY A 201 11.67 -2.16 -9.78
C GLY A 201 12.74 -2.90 -10.61
N GLY A 202 12.82 -2.54 -11.89
CA GLY A 202 14.07 -2.56 -12.68
C GLY A 202 14.35 -3.77 -13.59
N SER A 203 13.72 -3.83 -14.76
CA SER A 203 14.38 -4.27 -16.00
C SER A 203 13.67 -3.65 -17.21
N LYS A 204 14.43 -2.92 -18.03
CA LYS A 204 14.01 -2.29 -19.29
C LYS A 204 13.37 -3.33 -20.23
N GLU A 205 12.05 -3.29 -20.40
CA GLU A 205 11.36 -3.70 -21.63
C GLU A 205 10.12 -2.79 -21.78
N GLU A 206 10.35 -1.49 -21.97
CA GLU A 206 9.35 -0.59 -22.53
C GLU A 206 9.40 -0.71 -24.06
N GLY A 207 8.44 -1.44 -24.62
CA GLY A 207 8.21 -1.51 -26.05
C GLY A 207 7.11 -2.50 -26.38
N LEU A 208 6.10 -2.07 -27.15
CA LEU A 208 5.08 -2.87 -27.83
C LEU A 208 3.70 -3.10 -27.17
N LEU A 209 3.27 -2.33 -26.18
CA LEU A 209 1.87 -2.36 -25.72
C LEU A 209 1.16 -1.00 -25.70
N GLY A 210 1.72 0.00 -26.40
CA GLY A 210 1.14 1.34 -26.53
C GLY A 210 0.21 1.52 -27.73
N GLU A 211 0.32 0.67 -28.76
CA GLU A 211 -0.31 0.96 -30.06
C GLU A 211 -1.46 -0.01 -30.42
N HIS A 212 -1.64 -1.11 -29.68
CA HIS A 212 -2.67 -2.12 -30.01
C HIS A 212 -4.00 -1.93 -29.25
N LEU A 213 -4.08 -0.95 -28.35
CA LEU A 213 -5.26 -0.69 -27.52
C LEU A 213 -6.22 0.36 -28.09
N SER A 214 -5.81 1.12 -29.12
CA SER A 214 -6.70 2.05 -29.83
C SER A 214 -7.66 1.32 -30.79
N GLU A 215 -7.23 0.22 -31.43
CA GLU A 215 -8.07 -0.49 -32.40
C GLU A 215 -9.17 -1.36 -31.76
N VAL A 216 -8.93 -1.95 -30.57
CA VAL A 216 -9.91 -2.84 -29.93
C VAL A 216 -11.09 -2.07 -29.31
N LEU A 217 -10.89 -0.80 -28.96
CA LEU A 217 -11.94 0.04 -28.34
C LEU A 217 -12.83 0.78 -29.36
N LEU A 218 -12.40 0.90 -30.63
CA LEU A 218 -13.20 1.55 -31.68
C LEU A 218 -13.95 0.56 -32.57
N GLY A 219 -13.56 -0.72 -32.63
CA GLY A 219 -14.21 -1.73 -33.48
C GLY A 219 -15.53 -2.33 -32.96
N ARG A 220 -16.17 -1.77 -31.93
CA ARG A 220 -17.33 -2.39 -31.25
C ARG A 220 -18.66 -1.63 -31.38
N LEU A 221 -18.75 -0.64 -32.27
CA LEU A 221 -19.98 0.12 -32.50
C LEU A 221 -20.69 -0.16 -33.84
N GLU A 222 -20.13 -0.99 -34.73
CA GLU A 222 -20.81 -1.36 -35.98
C GLU A 222 -20.83 -2.88 -36.16
N GLY A 223 -21.98 -3.51 -35.92
CA GLY A 223 -22.11 -4.97 -36.09
C GLY A 223 -23.36 -5.59 -35.48
N GLY A 224 -24.51 -4.91 -35.55
CA GLY A 224 -25.79 -5.44 -35.10
C GLY A 224 -26.46 -6.35 -36.14
N GLY A 225 -26.18 -7.64 -36.07
CA GLY A 225 -27.14 -8.75 -36.23
C GLY A 225 -27.94 -8.90 -37.53
N SER A 226 -27.44 -9.72 -38.46
CA SER A 226 -28.29 -10.54 -39.33
C SER A 226 -28.82 -11.75 -38.55
N ARG A 227 -30.13 -12.01 -38.61
CA ARG A 227 -30.77 -13.26 -38.17
C ARG A 227 -30.97 -14.19 -39.38
N PRO A 228 -30.74 -15.51 -39.26
CA PRO A 228 -30.99 -16.47 -40.35
C PRO A 228 -32.49 -16.80 -40.45
N GLY A 229 -32.97 -16.99 -41.68
CA GLY A 229 -34.38 -17.11 -42.05
C GLY A 229 -34.97 -18.52 -42.01
N MET A 230 -36.28 -18.61 -42.34
CA MET A 230 -36.97 -19.84 -42.73
C MET A 230 -38.34 -19.52 -43.35
N LEU A 231 -38.58 -20.00 -44.58
CA LEU A 231 -39.83 -20.48 -45.23
C LEU A 231 -41.16 -19.72 -44.94
N MET A 232 -41.96 -19.24 -45.89
CA MET A 232 -42.31 -19.68 -47.25
C MET A 232 -42.50 -18.49 -48.20
#